data_AF-A0A848YGC8-F1
#
_entry.id   AF-A0A848YGC8-F1
#
_cell.length_a   1.000
_cell.length_b   1.000
_cell.length_c   1.000
_cell.angle_alpha   90.00
_cell.angle_beta   90.00
_cell.angle_gamma   90.00
#
_symmetry.space_group_name_H-M   'P 1'
#
loop_
_entity.id
_entity.type
_entity.pdbx_description
1 polymer ?
#
loop_
_entity_poly.entity_id
_entity_poly.type
_entity_poly.pdbx_seq_one_letter_code
_entity_poly.pdbx_strand_id
1 'polypeptide(L)'
;MAHSNNEASVEEILESIKKVIARDNREIPPAVRIPEEGGAIADEDDVLDLGDMEVADDSDVADTPLTTDAVQKSMRDNFEALAMLAEPGARPQIVRSGETSLEGMVRDMLRPMLAEWLDTNLPGMVEKMVQAEIARIAGKRR
;
A
#
# COMPACT_ATOMS: atom_id res chain seq x y z
N MET A 1 -14.94 -24.70 -13.21
CA MET A 1 -14.10 -25.22 -12.12
C MET A 1 -13.04 -24.18 -11.80
N ALA A 2 -12.65 -24.11 -10.54
CA ALA A 2 -12.11 -22.95 -9.84
C ALA A 2 -10.76 -22.40 -10.36
N HIS A 3 -10.58 -21.11 -10.06
CA HIS A 3 -9.38 -20.29 -10.20
C HIS A 3 -8.27 -20.74 -9.23
N SER A 4 -7.03 -20.82 -9.69
CA SER A 4 -5.81 -20.62 -8.87
C SER A 4 -4.56 -20.81 -9.72
N ASN A 5 -4.23 -19.80 -10.54
CA ASN A 5 -2.95 -19.73 -11.27
C ASN A 5 -2.27 -18.36 -11.07
N ASN A 6 -2.58 -17.65 -9.97
CA ASN A 6 -2.28 -16.22 -9.84
C ASN A 6 -1.54 -15.81 -8.56
N GLU A 7 -0.78 -16.71 -7.96
CA GLU A 7 0.21 -16.28 -6.97
C GLU A 7 1.48 -17.04 -7.32
N ALA A 8 2.47 -16.33 -7.87
CA ALA A 8 3.82 -16.89 -7.96
C ALA A 8 4.16 -17.42 -6.57
N SER A 9 4.52 -18.71 -6.49
CA SER A 9 4.76 -19.36 -5.19
C SER A 9 5.84 -18.57 -4.46
N VAL A 10 5.73 -18.45 -3.13
CA VAL A 10 6.73 -17.71 -2.32
C VAL A 10 8.14 -18.23 -2.62
N GLU A 11 8.28 -19.52 -2.88
CA GLU A 11 9.52 -20.19 -3.27
C GLU A 11 10.04 -19.71 -4.63
N GLU A 12 9.15 -19.48 -5.60
CA GLU A 12 9.49 -18.97 -6.94
C GLU A 12 9.95 -17.51 -6.88
N ILE A 13 9.30 -16.69 -6.05
CA ILE A 13 9.71 -15.31 -5.77
C ILE A 13 11.11 -15.30 -5.13
N LEU A 14 11.35 -16.17 -4.14
CA LEU A 14 12.66 -16.29 -3.48
C LEU A 14 13.76 -16.81 -4.41
N GLU A 15 13.45 -17.78 -5.27
CA GLU A 15 14.39 -18.29 -6.27
C GLU A 15 14.75 -17.23 -7.31
N SER A 16 13.77 -16.43 -7.75
CA SER A 16 14.00 -15.33 -8.69
C SER A 16 14.88 -14.24 -8.08
N ILE A 17 14.60 -13.82 -6.83
CA ILE A 17 15.41 -12.84 -6.09
C ILE A 17 16.85 -13.38 -5.90
N LYS A 18 16.99 -14.64 -5.48
CA LYS A 18 18.31 -15.28 -5.31
C LYS A 18 19.11 -15.32 -6.62
N LYS A 19 18.46 -15.61 -7.74
CA LYS A 19 19.09 -15.68 -9.07
C LYS A 19 19.53 -14.29 -9.56
N VAL A 20 18.76 -13.25 -9.26
CA VAL A 20 19.13 -11.86 -9.59
C VAL A 20 20.31 -11.40 -8.74
N ILE A 21 20.29 -11.63 -7.43
CA ILE A 21 21.39 -11.28 -6.52
C ILE A 21 22.68 -12.02 -6.88
N ALA A 22 22.61 -13.32 -7.21
CA ALA A 22 23.79 -14.09 -7.60
C ALA A 22 24.40 -13.62 -8.94
N ARG A 23 23.57 -13.09 -9.85
CA ARG A 23 24.02 -12.50 -11.10
C ARG A 23 24.76 -11.18 -10.84
N ASP A 24 24.26 -10.37 -9.92
CA ASP A 24 24.81 -9.05 -9.57
C ASP A 24 26.08 -9.16 -8.71
N ASN A 25 26.13 -10.10 -7.76
CA ASN A 25 27.31 -10.38 -6.91
C ASN A 25 28.54 -10.82 -7.70
N ARG A 26 28.38 -11.22 -8.97
CA ARG A 26 29.49 -11.60 -9.85
C ARG A 26 30.21 -10.37 -10.42
N GLU A 27 29.59 -9.20 -10.40
CA GLU A 27 30.17 -7.92 -10.82
C GLU A 27 30.81 -7.16 -9.66
N ILE A 28 30.56 -7.59 -8.42
CA ILE A 28 31.19 -7.04 -7.23
C ILE A 28 32.68 -7.46 -7.21
N PRO A 29 33.64 -6.53 -7.32
CA PRO A 29 35.06 -6.85 -7.24
C PRO A 29 35.37 -7.56 -5.92
N PRO A 30 36.34 -8.48 -5.88
CA PRO A 30 36.59 -9.37 -4.74
C PRO A 30 36.88 -8.65 -3.40
N ALA A 31 37.09 -7.33 -3.44
CA ALA A 31 37.27 -6.47 -2.28
C ALA A 31 35.97 -6.18 -1.48
N VAL A 32 34.77 -6.35 -2.06
CA VAL A 32 33.49 -6.05 -1.38
C VAL A 32 32.76 -7.33 -0.93
N ARG A 33 33.50 -8.44 -0.79
CA ARG A 33 32.98 -9.64 -0.14
C ARG A 33 33.00 -9.43 1.37
N ILE A 34 31.84 -9.25 2.00
CA ILE A 34 31.73 -9.30 3.46
C ILE A 34 32.00 -10.76 3.87
N PRO A 35 33.01 -11.04 4.72
CA PRO A 35 33.32 -12.39 5.14
C PRO A 35 32.21 -12.97 6.03
N GLU A 36 31.57 -14.03 5.56
CA GLU A 36 30.69 -14.90 6.36
C GLU A 36 31.54 -15.86 7.20
N GLU A 37 32.36 -15.37 8.12
CA GLU A 37 32.92 -16.19 9.22
C GLU A 37 33.14 -15.30 10.45
N GLY A 38 32.68 -15.78 11.62
CA GLY A 38 32.76 -15.05 12.87
C GLY A 38 34.20 -14.66 13.24
N GLY A 39 34.44 -13.35 13.35
CA GLY A 39 35.69 -12.80 13.84
C GLY A 39 35.77 -11.29 13.58
N ALA A 40 35.73 -10.54 14.68
CA ALA A 40 36.01 -9.10 14.80
C ALA A 40 35.16 -8.17 13.93
N ILE A 41 34.29 -7.40 14.60
CA ILE A 41 34.00 -6.02 14.19
C ILE A 41 35.32 -5.39 13.71
N ALA A 42 35.35 -4.94 12.45
CA ALA A 42 36.43 -4.09 11.96
C ALA A 42 36.62 -2.95 12.97
N ASP A 43 37.88 -2.58 13.22
CA ASP A 43 38.24 -1.51 14.16
C ASP A 43 37.26 -0.33 14.01
N GLU A 44 36.83 0.25 15.14
CA GLU A 44 35.89 1.39 15.16
C GLU A 44 36.37 2.58 14.30
N ASP A 45 37.63 2.56 13.86
CA ASP A 45 38.27 3.51 12.96
C ASP A 45 37.80 3.40 11.48
N ASP A 46 37.18 2.30 11.05
CA ASP A 46 36.56 2.15 9.72
C ASP A 46 35.06 2.50 9.71
N VAL A 47 34.51 2.96 10.84
CA VAL A 47 33.16 3.52 10.90
C VAL A 47 33.21 4.91 10.26
N LEU A 48 32.69 5.01 9.03
CA LEU A 48 32.46 6.30 8.38
C LEU A 48 31.54 7.16 9.26
N ASP A 49 32.12 8.16 9.94
CA ASP A 49 31.36 9.14 10.71
C ASP A 49 30.54 10.00 9.74
N LEU A 50 29.24 9.76 9.69
CA LEU A 50 28.29 10.53 8.89
C LEU A 50 28.30 12.03 9.25
N GLY A 51 28.84 12.39 10.42
CA GLY A 51 29.01 13.76 10.87
C GLY A 51 30.16 14.52 10.21
N ASP A 52 31.15 13.83 9.62
CA ASP A 52 32.31 14.43 8.94
C ASP A 52 32.13 14.48 7.40
N MET A 53 30.99 13.98 6.91
CA MET A 53 30.57 14.25 5.53
C MET A 53 30.24 15.74 5.43
N GLU A 54 31.13 16.53 4.82
CA GLU A 54 30.80 17.88 4.40
C GLU A 54 29.54 17.81 3.53
N VAL A 55 28.43 18.34 4.05
CA VAL A 55 27.20 18.53 3.29
C VAL A 55 27.54 19.54 2.20
N ALA A 56 27.99 19.04 1.05
CA ALA A 56 28.07 19.85 -0.14
C ALA A 56 26.68 20.48 -0.35
N ASP A 57 26.66 21.79 -0.51
CA ASP A 57 25.48 22.61 -0.70
C ASP A 57 24.48 21.91 -1.65
N ASP A 58 23.38 21.39 -1.08
CA ASP A 58 22.38 20.56 -1.77
C ASP A 58 21.60 21.35 -2.84
N SER A 59 21.94 22.62 -3.05
CA SER A 59 21.32 23.47 -4.08
C SER A 59 21.75 23.13 -5.51
N ASP A 60 22.87 22.42 -5.70
CA ASP A 60 23.38 22.05 -7.04
C ASP A 60 23.09 20.60 -7.45
N VAL A 61 22.49 19.78 -6.57
CA VAL A 61 21.94 18.46 -6.95
C VAL A 61 20.56 18.61 -7.58
N ALA A 62 20.38 19.65 -8.39
CA ALA A 62 19.15 19.87 -9.13
C ALA A 62 18.95 18.77 -10.18
N ASP A 63 17.91 17.96 -9.98
CA ASP A 63 17.24 17.13 -10.99
C ASP A 63 18.14 16.27 -11.89
N THR A 64 19.24 15.72 -11.37
CA THR A 64 19.99 14.72 -12.14
C THR A 64 19.22 13.39 -12.11
N PRO A 65 18.68 12.92 -13.25
CA PRO A 65 17.90 11.70 -13.27
C PRO A 65 18.79 10.51 -12.86
N LEU A 66 18.35 9.79 -11.83
CA LEU A 66 19.04 8.61 -11.29
C LEU A 66 18.98 7.40 -12.23
N THR A 67 18.27 7.50 -13.35
CA THR A 67 18.11 6.44 -14.34
C THR A 67 18.49 6.93 -15.72
N THR A 68 18.95 6.01 -16.56
CA THR A 68 19.26 6.32 -17.96
C THR A 68 17.98 6.47 -18.77
N ASP A 69 18.04 7.28 -19.83
CA ASP A 69 16.92 7.47 -20.77
C ASP A 69 16.39 6.14 -21.34
N ALA A 70 17.29 5.17 -21.55
CA ALA A 70 16.92 3.84 -22.01
C ALA A 70 16.06 3.09 -20.98
N VAL A 71 16.43 3.13 -19.70
CA VAL A 71 15.66 2.52 -18.60
C VAL A 71 14.31 3.22 -18.44
N GLN A 72 14.29 4.56 -18.50
CA GLN A 72 13.05 5.33 -18.42
C GLN A 72 12.09 5.01 -19.58
N LYS A 73 12.63 4.85 -20.79
CA LYS A 73 11.83 4.45 -21.97
C LYS A 73 11.26 3.05 -21.82
N SER A 74 12.06 2.06 -21.42
CA SER A 74 11.57 0.70 -21.19
C SER A 74 10.52 0.63 -20.08
N MET A 75 10.65 1.43 -19.01
CA MET A 75 9.61 1.54 -18.00
C MET A 75 8.30 2.08 -18.58
N ARG A 76 8.35 3.17 -19.36
CA ARG A 76 7.18 3.73 -20.06
C ARG A 76 6.51 2.72 -20.98
N ASP A 77 7.28 2.02 -21.82
CA ASP A 77 6.77 1.01 -22.74
C ASP A 77 6.07 -0.15 -21.98
N ASN A 78 6.64 -0.59 -20.86
CA ASN A 78 6.02 -1.61 -20.00
C ASN A 78 4.74 -1.11 -19.33
N PHE A 79 4.71 0.14 -18.85
CA PHE A 79 3.51 0.74 -18.28
C PHE A 79 2.40 0.92 -19.31
N GLU A 80 2.72 1.25 -20.57
CA GLU A 80 1.75 1.28 -21.66
C GLU A 80 1.16 -0.11 -21.94
N ALA A 81 2.00 -1.14 -21.99
CA ALA A 81 1.54 -2.53 -22.18
C ALA A 81 0.61 -2.98 -21.03
N LEU A 82 0.94 -2.62 -19.79
CA LEU A 82 0.10 -2.87 -18.63
C LEU A 82 -1.20 -2.05 -18.67
N ALA A 83 -1.15 -0.80 -19.10
CA ALA A 83 -2.34 0.04 -19.26
C ALA A 83 -3.28 -0.54 -20.34
N MET A 84 -2.76 -1.05 -21.45
CA MET A 84 -3.55 -1.73 -22.48
C MET A 84 -4.20 -3.03 -21.96
N LEU A 85 -3.52 -3.76 -21.07
CA LEU A 85 -4.09 -4.95 -20.43
C LEU A 85 -5.09 -4.62 -19.32
N ALA A 86 -4.87 -3.51 -18.63
CA ALA A 86 -5.67 -3.02 -17.51
C ALA A 86 -6.82 -2.11 -17.94
N GLU A 87 -6.93 -1.76 -19.22
CA GLU A 87 -8.09 -1.05 -19.76
C GLU A 87 -9.36 -1.86 -19.44
N PRO A 88 -10.26 -1.36 -18.58
CA PRO A 88 -11.59 -1.89 -18.51
C PRO A 88 -12.21 -1.62 -19.88
N GLY A 89 -12.65 -2.65 -20.61
CA GLY A 89 -13.24 -2.52 -21.95
C GLY A 89 -14.49 -1.62 -22.04
N ALA A 90 -14.88 -0.97 -20.95
CA ALA A 90 -15.91 0.05 -20.90
C ALA A 90 -15.32 1.32 -20.25
N ARG A 91 -15.40 2.44 -20.99
CA ARG A 91 -15.20 3.79 -20.44
C ARG A 91 -15.99 3.90 -19.14
N PRO A 92 -15.44 4.44 -18.03
CA PRO A 92 -16.22 4.62 -16.82
C PRO A 92 -17.38 5.54 -17.15
N GLN A 93 -18.56 4.95 -17.29
CA GLN A 93 -19.79 5.72 -17.32
C GLN A 93 -19.84 6.33 -15.93
N ILE A 94 -19.71 7.66 -15.86
CA ILE A 94 -20.01 8.44 -14.66
C ILE A 94 -21.54 8.37 -14.50
N VAL A 95 -22.05 7.18 -14.17
CA VAL A 95 -23.36 7.01 -13.57
C VAL A 95 -23.18 7.42 -12.12
N ARG A 96 -23.68 8.63 -11.82
CA ARG A 96 -23.94 9.17 -10.50
C ARG A 96 -23.07 8.56 -9.40
N SER A 97 -21.94 9.22 -9.12
CA SER A 97 -21.02 8.97 -8.00
C SER A 97 -21.53 7.93 -6.99
N GLY A 98 -21.28 6.64 -7.24
CA GLY A 98 -21.69 5.58 -6.29
C GLY A 98 -22.02 4.20 -6.85
N GLU A 99 -22.41 4.06 -8.12
CA GLU A 99 -22.95 2.76 -8.60
C GLU A 99 -21.89 1.79 -9.17
N THR A 100 -20.67 2.26 -9.46
CA THR A 100 -19.55 1.41 -9.91
C THR A 100 -18.22 1.72 -9.21
N SER A 101 -18.26 2.43 -8.08
CA SER A 101 -17.09 2.75 -7.27
C SER A 101 -16.98 1.79 -6.07
N LEU A 102 -15.77 1.63 -5.52
CA LEU A 102 -15.48 0.94 -4.26
C LEU A 102 -16.48 1.28 -3.14
N GLU A 103 -16.97 2.53 -3.13
CA GLU A 103 -18.00 2.98 -2.20
C GLU A 103 -19.29 2.14 -2.26
N GLY A 104 -19.74 1.75 -3.47
CA GLY A 104 -20.91 0.90 -3.64
C GLY A 104 -20.71 -0.48 -3.03
N MET A 105 -19.54 -1.09 -3.27
CA MET A 105 -19.18 -2.40 -2.70
C MET A 105 -19.10 -2.34 -1.17
N VAL A 106 -18.43 -1.33 -0.61
CA VAL A 106 -18.33 -1.14 0.85
C VAL A 106 -19.71 -0.87 1.46
N ARG A 107 -20.57 -0.10 0.79
CA ARG A 107 -21.94 0.16 1.24
C ARG A 107 -22.77 -1.12 1.29
N ASP A 108 -22.66 -1.97 0.27
CA ASP A 108 -23.39 -3.23 0.24
C ASP A 108 -22.91 -4.20 1.32
N MET A 109 -21.62 -4.17 1.66
CA MET A 109 -21.06 -4.94 2.79
C MET A 109 -21.45 -4.37 4.16
N LEU A 110 -21.48 -3.04 4.33
CA LEU A 110 -21.82 -2.39 5.61
C LEU A 110 -23.32 -2.37 5.90
N ARG A 111 -24.17 -2.40 4.88
CA ARG A 111 -25.63 -2.40 5.03
C ARG A 111 -26.16 -3.47 5.99
N PRO A 112 -25.81 -4.77 5.87
CA PRO A 112 -26.30 -5.80 6.79
C PRO A 112 -25.80 -5.59 8.23
N MET A 113 -24.53 -5.21 8.40
CA MET A 113 -23.95 -4.98 9.74
C MET A 113 -24.63 -3.81 10.47
N LEU A 114 -24.90 -2.73 9.74
CA LEU A 114 -25.61 -1.58 10.30
C LEU A 114 -27.08 -1.90 10.61
N ALA A 115 -27.74 -2.71 9.79
CA ALA A 115 -29.11 -3.14 10.04
C ALA A 115 -29.22 -3.95 11.34
N GLU A 116 -28.39 -4.98 11.51
CA GLU A 116 -28.36 -5.81 12.72
C GLU A 116 -28.05 -4.98 13.98
N TRP A 117 -27.09 -4.06 13.85
CA TRP A 117 -26.76 -3.15 14.95
C TRP A 117 -27.93 -2.23 15.31
N LEU A 118 -28.62 -1.67 14.32
CA LEU A 118 -29.80 -0.83 14.55
C LEU A 118 -30.92 -1.63 15.21
N ASP A 119 -31.21 -2.84 14.72
CA ASP A 119 -32.25 -3.69 15.31
C ASP A 119 -31.99 -4.00 16.79
N THR A 120 -30.72 -4.18 17.16
CA THR A 120 -30.33 -4.47 18.54
C THR A 120 -30.33 -3.23 19.45
N ASN A 121 -29.86 -2.09 18.94
CA ASN A 121 -29.56 -0.93 19.80
C ASN A 121 -30.63 0.18 19.75
N LEU A 122 -31.36 0.29 18.64
CA LEU A 122 -32.34 1.36 18.42
C LEU A 122 -33.54 1.31 19.38
N PRO A 123 -34.14 0.14 19.71
CA PRO A 123 -35.28 0.09 20.61
C PRO A 123 -35.00 0.75 21.98
N GLY A 124 -33.87 0.42 22.61
CA GLY A 124 -33.50 0.97 23.91
C GLY A 124 -33.19 2.48 23.89
N MET A 125 -32.67 2.99 22.77
CA MET A 125 -32.45 4.44 22.60
C MET A 125 -33.78 5.18 22.45
N VAL A 126 -34.72 4.63 21.66
CA VAL A 126 -36.04 5.22 21.44
C VAL A 126 -36.87 5.22 22.72
N GLU A 127 -36.87 4.13 23.49
CA GLU A 127 -37.60 4.06 24.76
C GLU A 127 -37.19 5.17 25.74
N LYS A 128 -35.88 5.40 25.91
CA LYS A 128 -35.36 6.47 26.77
C LYS A 128 -35.80 7.85 26.29
N MET A 129 -35.74 8.09 24.97
CA MET A 129 -36.14 9.37 24.38
C MET A 129 -37.66 9.60 24.51
N VAL A 130 -38.46 8.56 24.30
CA VAL A 130 -39.92 8.61 24.47
C VAL A 130 -40.30 8.81 25.93
N GLN A 131 -39.65 8.13 26.89
CA GLN A 131 -39.89 8.34 28.31
C GLN A 131 -39.59 9.79 28.74
N ALA A 132 -38.46 10.35 28.27
CA ALA A 132 -38.12 11.75 28.51
C ALA A 132 -39.17 12.70 27.91
N GLU A 133 -39.65 12.41 26.70
CA GLU A 133 -40.66 13.22 26.02
C GLU A 133 -42.04 13.16 26.71
N ILE A 134 -42.47 11.98 27.17
CA ILE A 134 -43.71 11.83 27.94
C ILE A 134 -43.60 12.57 29.28
N ALA A 135 -42.50 12.42 30.01
CA ALA A 135 -42.27 13.11 31.27
C ALA A 135 -42.34 14.63 31.10
N ARG A 136 -41.74 15.16 30.03
CA ARG A 136 -41.77 16.59 29.67
C ARG A 136 -43.20 17.08 29.40
N ILE A 137 -43.98 16.35 28.61
CA ILE A 137 -45.37 16.71 28.27
C ILE A 137 -46.28 16.60 29.50
N ALA A 138 -46.12 15.56 30.31
CA ALA A 138 -46.90 15.35 31.52
C ALA A 138 -46.61 16.43 32.58
N GLY A 139 -45.34 16.85 32.73
CA GLY A 139 -44.95 17.93 33.63
C GLY A 139 -45.46 19.31 33.21
N LYS A 140 -45.69 19.55 31.92
CA LYS A 140 -46.21 20.83 31.40
C LYS A 140 -47.73 20.97 31.49
N ARG A 141 -48.46 19.89 31.82
CA ARG A 141 -49.94 19.88 31.89
C ARG A 141 -50.48 20.03 33.33
N ARG A 142 -49.64 20.42 34.28
CA ARG A 142 -50.01 20.76 35.66
C ARG A 142 -49.72 22.22 35.96
#